data_AF-A0A662ZIQ9-F1
#
_entry.id   AF-A0A662ZIQ9-F1
#
_cell.length_a   1.000
_cell.length_b   1.000
_cell.length_c   1.000
_cell.angle_alpha   90.00
_cell.angle_beta   90.00
_cell.angle_gamma   90.00
#
_symmetry.space_group_name_H-M   'P 1'
#
loop_
_entity.id
_entity.type
_entity.pdbx_description
1 polymer ?
#
loop_
_entity_poly.entity_id
_entity_poly.type
_entity_poly.pdbx_seq_one_letter_code
_entity_poly.pdbx_strand_id
1 'polypeptide(L)'
;MPRLKIVTALSIIVVPLVVLYVFLFVLPGMTSAGSGSVLDRKFSTVNADNNVVDKPYIDESYLSEAGRNQLAYQQMNAAKGDVYYHDLSIREKINKNTEFYQVEASDPDELREKIVMFAPENASTGKKSVTKVTYGVDWSLDTRQEEGECKFYGANIVTNVTMMVPQWVGMENQPDEVKEQWGTFLTSVSNYEATHNQIMIEVSKEIANRIRFIPKQSLCSDLVEKVNNIGNSGLELAKEKMRRYRYETAGGRYFGVRMPAFARRDYVESVETE
;
A
#
# COMPACT_ATOMS: atom_id res chain seq x y z
N MET A 1 66.80 -34.44 -33.08
CA MET A 1 66.82 -34.37 -31.60
C MET A 1 67.67 -33.15 -31.25
N PRO A 2 67.20 -32.14 -30.49
CA PRO A 2 66.41 -32.23 -29.27
C PRO A 2 65.07 -31.45 -29.32
N ARG A 3 64.20 -31.79 -28.37
CA ARG A 3 62.85 -31.27 -28.14
C ARG A 3 62.86 -30.58 -26.78
N LEU A 4 62.01 -29.55 -26.65
CA LEU A 4 61.20 -29.31 -25.45
C LEU A 4 61.94 -28.78 -24.20
N LYS A 5 61.77 -27.47 -23.93
CA LYS A 5 61.62 -26.86 -22.60
C LYS A 5 61.27 -25.38 -22.84
N ILE A 6 60.57 -24.76 -21.90
CA ILE A 6 60.09 -23.35 -21.90
C ILE A 6 58.72 -23.12 -22.54
N VAL A 7 57.65 -23.78 -22.04
CA VAL A 7 56.30 -23.15 -22.02
C VAL A 7 55.53 -23.54 -20.75
N THR A 8 55.89 -24.61 -20.05
CA THR A 8 55.19 -25.06 -18.83
C THR A 8 55.81 -24.53 -17.54
N ALA A 9 55.87 -23.21 -17.38
CA ALA A 9 56.26 -22.61 -16.08
C ALA A 9 55.50 -21.33 -15.69
N LEU A 10 54.69 -20.74 -16.59
CA LEU A 10 53.94 -19.50 -16.28
C LEU A 10 52.46 -19.72 -15.94
N SER A 11 51.90 -20.92 -16.16
CA SER A 11 50.47 -21.17 -15.90
C SER A 11 50.14 -21.70 -14.50
N ILE A 12 51.15 -21.98 -13.65
CA ILE A 12 50.92 -22.55 -12.31
C ILE A 12 50.85 -21.46 -11.23
N ILE A 13 51.43 -20.27 -11.46
CA ILE A 13 51.48 -19.19 -10.47
C ILE A 13 50.44 -18.10 -10.75
N VAL A 14 50.15 -17.82 -12.02
CA VAL A 14 49.22 -16.72 -12.40
C VAL A 14 47.76 -17.09 -12.15
N VAL A 15 47.36 -18.34 -12.38
CA VAL A 15 45.98 -18.80 -12.16
C VAL A 15 45.55 -18.72 -10.68
N PRO A 16 46.32 -19.23 -9.69
CA PRO A 16 45.91 -19.12 -8.29
C PRO A 16 45.91 -17.68 -7.76
N LEU A 17 46.80 -16.80 -8.24
CA LEU A 17 46.83 -15.40 -7.81
C LEU A 17 45.61 -14.60 -8.31
N VAL A 18 45.14 -14.86 -9.53
CA VAL A 18 43.93 -14.19 -10.06
C VAL A 18 42.68 -14.68 -9.34
N VAL A 19 42.59 -15.98 -9.01
CA VAL A 19 41.47 -16.51 -8.20
C VAL A 19 41.49 -15.92 -6.78
N LEU A 20 42.67 -15.81 -6.15
CA LEU A 20 42.81 -15.21 -4.82
C LEU A 20 42.44 -13.71 -4.83
N TYR A 21 42.81 -12.97 -5.88
CA TYR A 21 42.47 -11.55 -6.02
C TYR A 21 40.97 -11.33 -6.22
N VAL A 22 40.29 -12.16 -7.01
CA VAL A 22 38.83 -12.11 -7.14
C VAL A 22 38.14 -12.45 -5.80
N PHE A 23 38.64 -13.43 -5.06
CA PHE A 23 38.07 -13.81 -3.76
C PHE A 23 38.28 -12.75 -2.67
N LEU A 24 39.43 -12.06 -2.66
CA LEU A 24 39.76 -11.09 -1.62
C LEU A 24 39.25 -9.67 -1.91
N PHE A 25 39.18 -9.26 -3.18
CA PHE A 25 38.91 -7.85 -3.53
C PHE A 25 37.61 -7.63 -4.31
N VAL A 26 36.99 -8.67 -4.89
CA VAL A 26 35.67 -8.53 -5.56
C VAL A 26 34.53 -9.04 -4.66
N LEU A 27 34.80 -9.88 -3.65
CA LEU A 27 33.79 -10.49 -2.77
C LEU A 27 33.70 -9.99 -1.30
N PRO A 28 34.24 -8.84 -0.84
CA PRO A 28 33.87 -8.33 0.47
C PRO A 28 32.58 -7.50 0.36
N GLY A 29 31.46 -8.19 0.14
CA GLY A 29 30.11 -7.60 0.12
C GLY A 29 29.01 -8.53 0.66
N MET A 30 29.35 -9.73 1.11
CA MET A 30 28.41 -10.67 1.71
C MET A 30 28.94 -11.16 3.06
N THR A 31 28.60 -10.45 4.14
CA THR A 31 28.21 -11.03 5.43
C THR A 31 27.80 -9.89 6.36
N SER A 32 26.52 -9.55 6.35
CA SER A 32 25.84 -9.20 7.61
C SER A 32 24.90 -10.35 7.93
N ALA A 33 25.32 -11.20 8.86
CA ALA A 33 24.45 -12.17 9.48
C ALA A 33 23.51 -11.41 10.43
N GLY A 34 22.36 -10.99 9.91
CA GLY A 34 21.16 -10.75 10.68
C GLY A 34 20.27 -11.97 10.51
N SER A 35 20.11 -12.78 11.55
CA SER A 35 19.20 -13.91 11.58
C SER A 35 17.74 -13.45 11.43
N GLY A 36 17.20 -13.57 10.22
CA GLY A 36 15.78 -13.38 9.94
C GLY A 36 15.39 -14.30 8.79
N SER A 37 14.44 -15.20 9.03
CA SER A 37 13.95 -16.19 8.07
C SER A 37 13.57 -15.54 6.73
N VAL A 38 14.01 -16.19 5.63
CA VAL A 38 14.02 -15.74 4.23
C VAL A 38 12.71 -16.10 3.50
N LEU A 39 11.59 -16.21 4.22
CA LEU A 39 10.28 -16.46 3.62
C LEU A 39 9.31 -15.31 3.92
N ASP A 40 8.86 -14.66 2.84
CA ASP A 40 7.72 -13.75 2.71
C ASP A 40 7.72 -12.41 3.45
N ARG A 41 8.51 -11.46 2.94
CA ARG A 41 8.09 -10.05 2.99
C ARG A 41 7.84 -9.55 1.59
N LYS A 42 6.58 -9.62 1.15
CA LYS A 42 6.10 -8.82 0.02
C LYS A 42 5.33 -7.63 0.59
N PHE A 43 6.00 -6.48 0.62
CA PHE A 43 5.33 -5.19 0.71
C PHE A 43 4.50 -5.02 -0.56
N SER A 44 3.17 -5.11 -0.46
CA SER A 44 2.30 -4.67 -1.54
C SER A 44 1.74 -3.32 -1.16
N THR A 45 2.53 -2.28 -1.45
CA THR A 45 2.08 -0.89 -1.30
C THR A 45 1.08 -0.61 -2.41
N VAL A 46 -0.19 -0.42 -2.06
CA VAL A 46 -1.17 0.13 -2.98
C VAL A 46 -1.09 1.65 -2.85
N ASN A 47 -0.32 2.28 -3.73
CA ASN A 47 -0.53 3.69 -4.02
C ASN A 47 -1.88 3.80 -4.76
N ALA A 48 -2.81 4.59 -4.23
CA ALA A 48 -4.16 4.80 -4.77
C ALA A 48 -4.19 5.55 -6.13
N ASP A 49 -3.05 5.61 -6.82
CA ASP A 49 -2.87 6.33 -8.07
C ASP A 49 -1.90 5.55 -8.94
N ASN A 50 -2.42 4.70 -9.81
CA ASN A 50 -1.70 4.21 -10.99
C ASN A 50 -2.71 3.93 -12.11
N ASN A 51 -2.65 4.78 -13.15
CA ASN A 51 -2.94 4.36 -14.51
C ASN A 51 -1.63 3.82 -15.11
N VAL A 52 -1.63 2.57 -15.55
CA VAL A 52 -0.88 2.16 -16.75
C VAL A 52 -1.86 1.35 -17.61
N VAL A 53 -2.06 1.84 -18.82
CA VAL A 53 -2.75 1.15 -19.90
C VAL A 53 -1.79 0.12 -20.48
N ASP A 54 -2.11 -1.18 -20.37
CA ASP A 54 -2.06 -2.06 -21.55
C ASP A 54 -2.93 -3.31 -21.39
N LYS A 55 -3.94 -3.35 -22.27
CA LYS A 55 -4.87 -4.40 -22.74
C LYS A 55 -5.84 -5.16 -21.80
N PRO A 56 -7.04 -5.48 -22.35
CA PRO A 56 -8.22 -5.77 -21.56
C PRO A 56 -8.29 -7.26 -21.24
N TYR A 57 -8.48 -7.57 -19.96
CA TYR A 57 -9.17 -8.79 -19.58
C TYR A 57 -10.47 -8.37 -18.91
N ILE A 58 -11.55 -8.43 -19.69
CA ILE A 58 -12.89 -8.55 -19.14
C ILE A 58 -13.10 -10.05 -18.92
N ASP A 59 -13.35 -10.43 -17.67
CA ASP A 59 -14.26 -11.53 -17.39
C ASP A 59 -15.29 -11.06 -16.34
N GLU A 60 -16.54 -11.24 -16.74
CA GLU A 60 -17.78 -10.76 -16.16
C GLU A 60 -18.22 -11.70 -15.02
N SER A 61 -17.72 -11.50 -13.79
CA SER A 61 -18.39 -12.04 -12.57
C SER A 61 -17.80 -11.53 -11.25
N TYR A 62 -17.92 -10.24 -10.94
CA TYR A 62 -17.50 -9.69 -9.64
C TYR A 62 -18.56 -8.72 -9.10
N LEU A 63 -19.43 -9.01 -8.13
CA LEU A 63 -19.73 -10.19 -7.32
C LEU A 63 -21.15 -10.61 -7.67
N SER A 64 -21.36 -11.78 -8.28
CA SER A 64 -22.71 -12.32 -8.30
C SER A 64 -23.03 -12.92 -6.94
N GLU A 65 -24.31 -13.02 -6.63
CA GLU A 65 -24.87 -13.81 -5.52
C GLU A 65 -24.24 -15.22 -5.42
N ALA A 66 -23.63 -15.72 -6.50
CA ALA A 66 -22.84 -16.93 -6.54
C ALA A 66 -21.62 -16.93 -5.60
N GLY A 67 -20.96 -15.81 -5.29
CA GLY A 67 -19.86 -15.79 -4.32
C GLY A 67 -20.32 -16.06 -2.89
N ARG A 68 -21.48 -15.52 -2.51
CA ARG A 68 -22.13 -15.77 -1.22
C ARG A 68 -22.72 -17.18 -1.15
N ASN A 69 -23.34 -17.63 -2.24
CA ASN A 69 -23.91 -18.97 -2.35
C ASN A 69 -22.82 -20.05 -2.48
N GLN A 70 -21.65 -19.73 -3.02
CA GLN A 70 -20.51 -20.64 -3.08
C GLN A 70 -19.83 -20.78 -1.71
N LEU A 71 -19.73 -19.70 -0.92
CA LEU A 71 -19.34 -19.79 0.49
C LEU A 71 -20.34 -20.63 1.30
N ALA A 72 -21.64 -20.43 1.13
CA ALA A 72 -22.67 -21.24 1.77
C ALA A 72 -22.66 -22.70 1.30
N TYR A 73 -22.46 -22.95 0.00
CA TYR A 73 -22.35 -24.28 -0.61
C TYR A 73 -21.06 -25.01 -0.20
N GLN A 74 -19.96 -24.29 -0.05
CA GLN A 74 -18.68 -24.83 0.45
C GLN A 74 -18.75 -25.13 1.95
N GLN A 75 -19.45 -24.30 2.73
CA GLN A 75 -19.74 -24.56 4.16
C GLN A 75 -20.66 -25.78 4.33
N MET A 76 -21.67 -25.95 3.47
CA MET A 76 -22.56 -27.13 3.51
C MET A 76 -21.85 -28.42 3.08
N ASN A 77 -20.86 -28.37 2.18
CA ASN A 77 -20.12 -29.55 1.72
C ASN A 77 -18.88 -29.89 2.56
N ALA A 78 -18.37 -28.96 3.38
CA ALA A 78 -17.36 -29.23 4.40
C ALA A 78 -17.82 -30.27 5.44
N ALA A 79 -19.13 -30.48 5.57
CA ALA A 79 -19.71 -31.54 6.40
C ALA A 79 -19.40 -32.98 5.91
N LYS A 80 -18.69 -33.15 4.79
CA LYS A 80 -18.28 -34.46 4.26
C LYS A 80 -16.76 -34.72 4.23
N GLY A 81 -15.93 -33.83 4.75
CA GLY A 81 -14.48 -34.05 4.91
C GLY A 81 -13.73 -32.85 5.53
N ASP A 82 -12.62 -33.14 6.21
CA ASP A 82 -11.71 -32.17 6.86
C ASP A 82 -10.84 -31.43 5.83
N VAL A 83 -11.50 -30.63 4.97
CA VAL A 83 -10.92 -29.94 3.81
C VAL A 83 -10.27 -28.60 4.18
N TYR A 84 -10.66 -28.01 5.32
CA TYR A 84 -10.22 -26.70 5.77
C TYR A 84 -9.45 -26.79 7.09
N TYR A 85 -8.61 -25.81 7.35
CA TYR A 85 -7.99 -25.69 8.66
C TYR A 85 -9.02 -25.31 9.72
N HIS A 86 -8.83 -25.84 10.93
CA HIS A 86 -9.64 -25.54 12.11
C HIS A 86 -8.80 -24.77 13.14
N ASP A 87 -9.47 -24.09 14.08
CA ASP A 87 -8.85 -23.40 15.22
C ASP A 87 -7.78 -22.35 14.84
N LEU A 88 -7.92 -21.73 13.66
CA LEU A 88 -7.01 -20.68 13.18
C LEU A 88 -7.10 -19.40 14.02
N SER A 89 -5.95 -18.90 14.45
CA SER A 89 -5.82 -17.55 15.04
C SER A 89 -5.62 -16.50 13.93
N ILE A 90 -6.72 -15.95 13.41
CA ILE A 90 -6.67 -14.84 12.46
C ILE A 90 -6.74 -13.51 13.23
N ARG A 91 -5.64 -12.76 13.20
CA ARG A 91 -5.53 -11.43 13.85
C ARG A 91 -5.53 -10.35 12.78
N GLU A 92 -6.38 -9.35 12.98
CA GLU A 92 -6.48 -8.17 12.11
C GLU A 92 -6.12 -6.93 12.94
N LYS A 93 -5.22 -6.10 12.42
CA LYS A 93 -4.81 -4.84 13.04
C LYS A 93 -4.92 -3.72 12.02
N ILE A 94 -5.57 -2.62 12.41
CA ILE A 94 -5.67 -1.42 11.57
C ILE A 94 -4.95 -0.29 12.29
N ASN A 95 -3.91 0.25 11.65
CA ASN A 95 -3.18 1.43 12.10
C ASN A 95 -3.60 2.60 11.21
N LYS A 96 -4.01 3.71 11.83
CA LYS A 96 -4.30 4.97 11.14
C LYS A 96 -3.35 6.04 11.68
N ASN A 97 -2.66 6.72 10.79
CA ASN A 97 -1.77 7.83 11.11
C ASN A 97 -2.15 9.08 10.32
N THR A 98 -1.99 10.23 10.94
CA THR A 98 -2.10 11.53 10.28
C THR A 98 -0.77 12.25 10.41
N GLU A 99 -0.21 12.60 9.28
CA GLU A 99 1.03 13.36 9.17
C GLU A 99 0.72 14.75 8.64
N PHE A 100 1.54 15.71 9.06
CA PHE A 100 1.37 17.10 8.68
C PHE A 100 2.61 17.57 7.95
N TYR A 101 2.43 18.20 6.79
CA TYR A 101 3.47 19.04 6.21
C TYR A 101 3.16 20.49 6.55
N GLN A 102 4.14 21.17 7.13
CA GLN A 102 3.96 22.53 7.59
C GLN A 102 3.94 23.50 6.41
N VAL A 103 2.99 24.41 6.44
CA VAL A 103 2.87 25.52 5.51
C VAL A 103 2.80 26.81 6.31
N GLU A 104 3.92 27.51 6.40
CA GLU A 104 3.97 28.83 7.02
C GLU A 104 3.43 29.85 6.03
N ALA A 105 2.34 30.54 6.34
CA ALA A 105 1.80 31.59 5.50
C ALA A 105 1.11 32.67 6.35
N SER A 106 1.33 33.93 6.00
CA SER A 106 0.77 35.08 6.71
C SER A 106 -0.63 35.46 6.22
N ASP A 107 -0.98 35.06 5.00
CA ASP A 107 -2.29 35.28 4.40
C ASP A 107 -2.69 34.10 3.50
N PRO A 108 -3.97 34.06 3.06
CA PRO A 108 -4.47 32.93 2.30
C PRO A 108 -3.93 32.80 0.86
N ASP A 109 -3.44 33.89 0.27
CA ASP A 109 -2.84 33.86 -1.06
C ASP A 109 -1.45 33.23 -1.02
N GLU A 110 -0.65 33.62 -0.02
CA GLU A 110 0.64 32.99 0.29
C GLU A 110 0.46 31.50 0.63
N LEU A 111 -0.58 31.14 1.38
CA LEU A 111 -0.90 29.74 1.71
C LEU A 111 -1.07 28.91 0.44
N ARG A 112 -1.85 29.41 -0.52
CA ARG A 112 -2.14 28.72 -1.77
C ARG A 112 -0.87 28.51 -2.61
N GLU A 113 -0.01 29.51 -2.70
CA GLU A 113 1.28 29.39 -3.40
C GLU A 113 2.19 28.36 -2.73
N LYS A 114 2.30 28.41 -1.40
CA LYS A 114 3.15 27.48 -0.64
C LYS A 114 2.59 26.05 -0.64
N ILE A 115 1.27 25.86 -0.66
CA ILE A 115 0.70 24.52 -0.86
C ILE A 115 1.11 23.95 -2.21
N VAL A 116 1.08 24.72 -3.31
CA VAL A 116 1.56 24.23 -4.62
C VAL A 116 3.06 23.87 -4.56
N MET A 117 3.84 24.57 -3.75
CA MET A 117 5.28 24.32 -3.58
C MET A 117 5.57 23.07 -2.72
N PHE A 118 4.89 22.90 -1.59
CA PHE A 118 5.20 21.87 -0.59
C PHE A 118 4.25 20.67 -0.60
N ALA A 119 3.16 20.73 -1.36
CA ALA A 119 2.23 19.61 -1.49
C ALA A 119 2.97 18.32 -1.88
N PRO A 120 2.60 17.19 -1.27
CA PRO A 120 3.21 15.91 -1.59
C PRO A 120 3.02 15.55 -3.06
N GLU A 121 4.09 15.04 -3.64
CA GLU A 121 4.10 14.56 -5.02
C GLU A 121 3.63 13.10 -5.09
N ASN A 122 2.84 12.83 -6.11
CA ASN A 122 2.52 11.49 -6.53
C ASN A 122 3.71 10.91 -7.31
N ALA A 123 4.37 9.88 -6.76
CA ALA A 123 5.59 9.31 -7.32
C ALA A 123 5.43 8.73 -8.75
N SER A 124 4.21 8.36 -9.15
CA SER A 124 3.94 7.74 -10.45
C SER A 124 3.56 8.75 -11.54
N THR A 125 2.99 9.89 -11.16
CA THR A 125 2.45 10.89 -12.10
C THR A 125 3.16 12.23 -12.05
N GLY A 126 4.00 12.45 -11.02
CA GLY A 126 4.64 13.73 -10.72
C GLY A 126 3.68 14.85 -10.32
N LYS A 127 2.38 14.55 -10.16
CA LYS A 127 1.37 15.54 -9.79
C LYS A 127 1.38 15.77 -8.29
N LYS A 128 1.30 17.03 -7.89
CA LYS A 128 1.11 17.43 -6.49
C LYS A 128 -0.36 17.44 -6.13
N SER A 129 -0.67 17.04 -4.91
CA SER A 129 -2.02 17.06 -4.34
C SER A 129 -1.97 17.64 -2.94
N VAL A 130 -2.96 18.47 -2.57
CA VAL A 130 -3.02 19.10 -1.24
C VAL A 130 -3.00 18.06 -0.13
N THR A 131 -3.58 16.89 -0.38
CA THR A 131 -3.48 15.75 0.52
C THR A 131 -2.92 14.54 -0.20
N LYS A 132 -2.34 13.64 0.57
CA LYS A 132 -1.91 12.32 0.11
C LYS A 132 -2.33 11.29 1.12
N VAL A 133 -2.96 10.21 0.67
CA VAL A 133 -3.21 9.04 1.52
C VAL A 133 -2.44 7.85 0.96
N THR A 134 -1.72 7.17 1.84
CA THR A 134 -0.97 5.95 1.51
C THR A 134 -1.57 4.78 2.26
N TYR A 135 -1.78 3.69 1.52
CA TYR A 135 -2.34 2.45 2.04
C TYR A 135 -1.30 1.33 1.91
N GLY A 136 -1.17 0.54 2.98
CA GLY A 136 -0.40 -0.69 2.98
C GLY A 136 -1.20 -1.80 3.67
N VAL A 137 -1.15 -3.00 3.11
CA VAL A 137 -1.67 -4.20 3.78
C VAL A 137 -0.58 -5.25 3.77
N ASP A 138 -0.21 -5.70 4.96
CA ASP A 138 0.78 -6.74 5.18
C ASP A 138 0.10 -7.97 5.79
N TRP A 139 0.53 -9.16 5.39
CA TRP A 139 0.09 -10.41 6.01
C TRP A 139 1.28 -11.32 6.31
N SER A 140 1.22 -12.01 7.44
CA SER A 140 2.19 -13.04 7.83
C SER A 140 1.46 -14.30 8.29
N LEU A 141 2.00 -15.47 7.96
CA LEU A 141 1.42 -16.76 8.30
C LEU A 141 2.21 -17.45 9.40
N ASP A 142 1.49 -18.13 10.30
CA ASP A 142 2.05 -19.06 11.27
C ASP A 142 1.81 -20.48 10.74
N THR A 143 2.87 -21.07 10.17
CA THR A 143 2.81 -22.37 9.50
C THR A 143 3.99 -23.25 9.87
N ARG A 144 3.79 -24.56 9.77
CA ARG A 144 4.85 -25.56 9.95
C ARG A 144 4.67 -26.69 8.95
N GLN A 145 5.74 -27.03 8.23
CA GLN A 145 5.74 -28.20 7.36
C GLN A 145 5.81 -29.47 8.21
N GLU A 146 4.89 -30.41 7.97
CA GLU A 146 4.91 -31.77 8.51
C GLU A 146 4.89 -32.80 7.36
N GLU A 147 5.02 -34.08 7.69
CA GLU A 147 5.05 -35.15 6.69
C GLU A 147 3.70 -35.23 5.95
N GLY A 148 3.69 -34.80 4.69
CA GLY A 148 2.51 -34.83 3.82
C GLY A 148 1.47 -33.72 4.05
N GLU A 149 1.67 -32.82 5.01
CA GLU A 149 0.72 -31.75 5.32
C GLU A 149 1.43 -30.47 5.78
N CYS A 150 0.91 -29.30 5.37
CA CYS A 150 1.26 -28.04 6.00
C CYS A 150 0.32 -27.80 7.19
N LYS A 151 0.86 -27.60 8.39
CA LYS A 151 0.08 -27.07 9.51
C LYS A 151 -0.03 -25.56 9.38
N PHE A 152 -1.25 -25.04 9.51
CA PHE A 152 -1.54 -23.62 9.54
C PHE A 152 -2.21 -23.30 10.86
N TYR A 153 -1.58 -22.44 11.66
CA TYR A 153 -2.05 -22.06 13.00
C TYR A 153 -2.77 -20.71 13.00
N GLY A 154 -2.50 -19.87 12.00
CA GLY A 154 -3.14 -18.57 11.91
C GLY A 154 -2.39 -17.57 11.05
N ALA A 155 -2.96 -16.38 10.93
CA ALA A 155 -2.39 -15.29 10.16
C ALA A 155 -2.53 -13.97 10.91
N ASN A 156 -1.60 -13.06 10.68
CA ASN A 156 -1.69 -11.68 11.15
C ASN A 156 -1.75 -10.75 9.94
N ILE A 157 -2.84 -9.99 9.84
CA ILE A 157 -3.10 -9.04 8.76
C ILE A 157 -3.04 -7.64 9.35
N VAL A 158 -2.16 -6.79 8.82
CA VAL A 158 -1.97 -5.42 9.29
C VAL A 158 -2.27 -4.46 8.15
N THR A 159 -3.26 -3.59 8.37
CA THR A 159 -3.56 -2.48 7.46
C THR A 159 -2.98 -1.20 8.03
N ASN A 160 -2.18 -0.50 7.24
CA ASN A 160 -1.62 0.81 7.56
C ASN A 160 -2.26 1.85 6.63
N VAL A 161 -2.80 2.91 7.23
CA VAL A 161 -3.35 4.07 6.54
C VAL A 161 -2.63 5.31 7.04
N THR A 162 -1.91 6.00 6.16
CA THR A 162 -1.23 7.26 6.50
C THR A 162 -1.79 8.37 5.65
N MET A 163 -2.37 9.39 6.28
CA MET A 163 -2.89 10.57 5.62
C MET A 163 -1.97 11.76 5.90
N MET A 164 -1.41 12.35 4.84
CA MET A 164 -0.61 13.56 4.89
C MET A 164 -1.46 14.76 4.48
N VAL A 165 -1.55 15.76 5.37
CA VAL A 165 -2.36 16.97 5.20
C VAL A 165 -1.56 18.24 5.50
N PRO A 166 -1.95 19.41 4.96
CA PRO A 166 -1.29 20.66 5.29
C PRO A 166 -1.61 21.08 6.73
N GLN A 167 -0.59 21.58 7.42
CA GLN A 167 -0.76 22.33 8.66
C GLN A 167 -0.38 23.79 8.40
N TRP A 168 -1.38 24.68 8.39
CA TRP A 168 -1.16 26.11 8.24
C TRP A 168 -0.60 26.69 9.56
N VAL A 169 0.69 27.01 9.57
CA VAL A 169 1.35 27.73 10.67
C VAL A 169 1.01 29.21 10.56
N GLY A 170 0.38 29.78 11.60
CA GLY A 170 -0.17 31.14 11.58
C GLY A 170 -1.68 31.21 11.37
N MET A 171 -2.38 30.06 11.29
CA MET A 171 -3.84 30.01 11.16
C MET A 171 -4.56 30.77 12.28
N GLU A 172 -4.03 30.74 13.50
CA GLU A 172 -4.58 31.42 14.66
C GLU A 172 -4.66 32.94 14.51
N ASN A 173 -3.79 33.52 13.67
CA ASN A 173 -3.72 34.95 13.40
C ASN A 173 -4.63 35.38 12.23
N GLN A 174 -5.32 34.43 11.58
CA GLN A 174 -6.20 34.73 10.45
C GLN A 174 -7.57 35.23 10.92
N PRO A 175 -8.30 36.00 10.08
CA PRO A 175 -9.69 36.35 10.33
C PRO A 175 -10.58 35.11 10.52
N ASP A 176 -11.66 35.24 11.29
CA ASP A 176 -12.54 34.10 11.61
C ASP A 176 -13.18 33.46 10.38
N GLU A 177 -13.54 34.26 9.38
CA GLU A 177 -14.04 33.75 8.10
C GLU A 177 -13.01 32.85 7.38
N VAL A 178 -11.73 33.24 7.41
CA VAL A 178 -10.64 32.44 6.80
C VAL A 178 -10.44 31.13 7.56
N LYS A 179 -10.51 31.17 8.89
CA LYS A 179 -10.44 29.98 9.75
C LYS A 179 -11.59 29.02 9.45
N GLU A 180 -12.81 29.53 9.32
CA GLU A 180 -14.00 28.75 8.98
C GLU A 180 -13.88 28.09 7.60
N GLN A 181 -13.46 28.85 6.58
CA GLN A 181 -13.29 28.33 5.23
C GLN A 181 -12.20 27.24 5.18
N TRP A 182 -11.08 27.44 5.89
CA TRP A 182 -10.03 26.44 5.99
C TRP A 182 -10.49 25.18 6.72
N GLY A 183 -11.20 25.32 7.84
CA GLY A 183 -11.78 24.21 8.59
C GLY A 183 -12.81 23.41 7.77
N THR A 184 -13.64 24.10 7.00
CA THR A 184 -14.60 23.50 6.07
C THR A 184 -13.87 22.67 5.01
N PHE A 185 -12.82 23.22 4.39
CA PHE A 185 -12.01 22.49 3.42
C PHE A 185 -11.38 21.21 4.00
N LEU A 186 -10.74 21.30 5.17
CA LEU A 186 -10.16 20.12 5.83
C LEU A 186 -11.21 19.07 6.19
N THR A 187 -12.42 19.50 6.58
CA THR A 187 -13.55 18.60 6.84
C THR A 187 -14.01 17.90 5.57
N SER A 188 -14.15 18.63 4.46
CA SER A 188 -14.47 18.06 3.13
C SER A 188 -13.45 17.02 2.69
N VAL A 189 -12.16 17.32 2.85
CA VAL A 189 -11.06 16.39 2.58
C VAL A 189 -11.19 15.13 3.45
N SER A 190 -11.37 15.30 4.77
CA SER A 190 -11.52 14.17 5.69
C SER A 190 -12.72 13.28 5.33
N ASN A 191 -13.85 13.86 4.97
CA ASN A 191 -15.05 13.13 4.57
C ASN A 191 -14.86 12.35 3.27
N TYR A 192 -14.18 12.94 2.29
CA TYR A 192 -13.84 12.27 1.04
C TYR A 192 -12.90 11.08 1.30
N GLU A 193 -11.83 11.27 2.07
CA GLU A 193 -10.87 10.20 2.36
C GLU A 193 -11.43 9.12 3.29
N ALA A 194 -12.44 9.41 4.11
CA ALA A 194 -13.09 8.40 4.95
C ALA A 194 -13.66 7.23 4.14
N THR A 195 -14.16 7.48 2.93
CA THR A 195 -14.69 6.41 2.07
C THR A 195 -13.57 5.55 1.49
N HIS A 196 -12.46 6.14 1.04
CA HIS A 196 -11.29 5.36 0.61
C HIS A 196 -10.73 4.50 1.75
N ASN A 197 -10.66 5.06 2.96
CA ASN A 197 -10.26 4.34 4.16
C ASN A 197 -11.17 3.13 4.42
N GLN A 198 -12.49 3.33 4.29
CA GLN A 198 -13.47 2.26 4.47
C GLN A 198 -13.30 1.16 3.43
N ILE A 199 -13.09 1.50 2.15
CA ILE A 199 -12.82 0.52 1.08
C ILE A 199 -11.61 -0.36 1.43
N MET A 200 -10.51 0.23 1.89
CA MET A 200 -9.30 -0.53 2.25
C MET A 200 -9.55 -1.45 3.46
N ILE A 201 -10.27 -0.98 4.48
CA ILE A 201 -10.61 -1.76 5.66
C ILE A 201 -11.51 -2.95 5.29
N GLU A 202 -12.51 -2.75 4.44
CA GLU A 202 -13.40 -3.82 3.98
C GLU A 202 -12.65 -4.87 3.17
N VAL A 203 -11.77 -4.45 2.26
CA VAL A 203 -10.95 -5.39 1.49
C VAL A 203 -9.98 -6.15 2.40
N SER A 204 -9.35 -5.50 3.39
CA SER A 204 -8.49 -6.19 4.35
C SER A 204 -9.24 -7.27 5.13
N LYS A 205 -10.46 -6.97 5.58
CA LYS A 205 -11.36 -7.94 6.23
C LYS A 205 -11.74 -9.08 5.29
N GLU A 206 -11.99 -8.79 4.01
CA GLU A 206 -12.28 -9.80 3.01
C GLU A 206 -11.09 -10.73 2.77
N ILE A 207 -9.86 -10.18 2.70
CA ILE A 207 -8.62 -10.96 2.62
C ILE A 207 -8.52 -11.90 3.83
N ALA A 208 -8.65 -11.37 5.05
CA ALA A 208 -8.61 -12.17 6.28
C ALA A 208 -9.67 -13.29 6.28
N ASN A 209 -10.89 -12.98 5.82
CA ASN A 209 -11.96 -13.96 5.71
C ASN A 209 -11.67 -15.06 4.68
N ARG A 210 -11.10 -14.71 3.51
CA ARG A 210 -10.70 -15.69 2.50
C ARG A 210 -9.55 -16.57 2.99
N ILE A 211 -8.61 -16.04 3.76
CA ILE A 211 -7.54 -16.82 4.40
C ILE A 211 -8.12 -17.80 5.44
N ARG A 212 -9.13 -17.40 6.22
CA ARG A 212 -9.79 -18.28 7.21
C ARG A 212 -10.38 -19.54 6.57
N PHE A 213 -10.88 -19.45 5.34
CA PHE A 213 -11.49 -20.55 4.60
C PHE A 213 -10.59 -21.08 3.48
N ILE A 214 -9.27 -20.99 3.65
CA ILE A 214 -8.33 -21.57 2.68
C ILE A 214 -8.28 -23.10 2.84
N PRO A 215 -8.41 -23.89 1.75
CA PRO A 215 -8.28 -25.34 1.83
C PRO A 215 -6.90 -25.77 2.33
N LYS A 216 -6.83 -26.92 2.98
CA LYS A 216 -5.56 -27.54 3.40
C LYS A 216 -4.62 -27.74 2.21
N GLN A 217 -3.33 -27.56 2.45
CA GLN A 217 -2.27 -27.76 1.47
C GLN A 217 -1.28 -28.80 1.99
N SER A 218 -0.73 -29.61 1.10
CA SER A 218 0.34 -30.56 1.45
C SER A 218 1.65 -29.84 1.77
N LEU A 219 1.95 -28.77 1.03
CA LEU A 219 3.16 -27.97 1.18
C LEU A 219 2.83 -26.56 1.70
N CYS A 220 3.65 -26.06 2.63
CA CYS A 220 3.48 -24.71 3.14
C CYS A 220 3.82 -23.63 2.10
N SER A 221 4.67 -23.93 1.12
CA SER A 221 4.91 -23.06 -0.03
C SER A 221 3.62 -22.79 -0.82
N ASP A 222 2.80 -23.83 -1.01
CA ASP A 222 1.56 -23.71 -1.79
C ASP A 222 0.52 -22.92 -1.01
N LEU A 223 0.49 -23.07 0.31
CA LEU A 223 -0.34 -22.26 1.19
C LEU A 223 0.05 -20.77 1.11
N VAL A 224 1.34 -20.48 1.23
CA VAL A 224 1.90 -19.13 1.08
C VAL A 224 1.51 -18.53 -0.26
N GLU A 225 1.71 -19.25 -1.36
CA GLU A 225 1.39 -18.77 -2.70
C GLU A 225 -0.10 -18.44 -2.82
N LYS A 226 -0.97 -19.34 -2.35
CA LYS A 226 -2.42 -19.11 -2.36
C LYS A 226 -2.84 -17.91 -1.52
N VAL A 227 -2.26 -17.71 -0.33
CA VAL A 227 -2.55 -16.53 0.48
C VAL A 227 -2.05 -15.26 -0.20
N ASN A 228 -0.86 -15.29 -0.80
CA ASN A 228 -0.32 -14.17 -1.56
C ASN A 228 -1.25 -13.80 -2.74
N ASN A 229 -1.79 -14.79 -3.44
CA ASN A 229 -2.77 -14.57 -4.51
C ASN A 229 -4.08 -13.98 -3.96
N ILE A 230 -4.60 -14.47 -2.83
CA ILE A 230 -5.77 -13.89 -2.15
C ILE A 230 -5.53 -12.41 -1.83
N GLY A 231 -4.39 -12.10 -1.21
CA GLY A 231 -4.01 -10.75 -0.82
C GLY A 231 -3.88 -9.82 -2.02
N ASN A 232 -3.12 -10.22 -3.04
CA ASN A 232 -2.93 -9.43 -4.27
C ASN A 232 -4.26 -9.17 -5.00
N SER A 233 -5.12 -10.18 -5.16
CA SER A 233 -6.44 -9.99 -5.78
C SER A 233 -7.32 -9.05 -4.96
N GLY A 234 -7.26 -9.11 -3.62
CA GLY A 234 -7.95 -8.16 -2.76
C GLY A 234 -7.46 -6.72 -2.98
N LEU A 235 -6.14 -6.53 -3.06
CA LEU A 235 -5.54 -5.22 -3.32
C LEU A 235 -5.90 -4.64 -4.69
N GLU A 236 -5.98 -5.46 -5.74
CA GLU A 236 -6.48 -5.02 -7.05
C GLU A 236 -7.97 -4.63 -6.97
N LEU A 237 -8.79 -5.37 -6.23
CA LEU A 237 -10.18 -5.00 -5.98
C LEU A 237 -10.30 -3.66 -5.24
N ALA A 238 -9.43 -3.39 -4.25
CA ALA A 238 -9.39 -2.09 -3.57
C ALA A 238 -9.07 -0.95 -4.55
N LYS A 239 -8.05 -1.12 -5.40
CA LYS A 239 -7.69 -0.13 -6.43
C LYS A 239 -8.86 0.19 -7.33
N GLU A 240 -9.58 -0.83 -7.81
CA GLU A 240 -10.74 -0.65 -8.67
C GLU A 240 -11.88 0.09 -7.97
N LYS A 241 -12.22 -0.29 -6.73
CA LYS A 241 -13.23 0.40 -5.92
C LYS A 241 -12.86 1.87 -5.67
N MET A 242 -11.60 2.15 -5.33
CA MET A 242 -11.10 3.52 -5.12
C MET A 242 -11.15 4.34 -6.41
N ARG A 243 -10.72 3.76 -7.54
CA ARG A 243 -10.78 4.41 -8.87
C ARG A 243 -12.21 4.77 -9.24
N ARG A 244 -13.16 3.87 -9.01
CA ARG A 244 -14.59 4.10 -9.24
C ARG A 244 -15.13 5.21 -8.36
N TYR A 245 -14.88 5.15 -7.05
CA TYR A 245 -15.31 6.20 -6.12
C TYR A 245 -14.74 7.57 -6.51
N ARG A 246 -13.46 7.64 -6.90
CA ARG A 246 -12.87 8.88 -7.43
C ARG A 246 -13.61 9.39 -8.67
N TYR A 247 -13.98 8.52 -9.61
CA TYR A 247 -14.73 8.92 -10.78
C TYR A 247 -16.13 9.45 -10.42
N GLU A 248 -16.88 8.71 -9.61
CA GLU A 248 -18.26 9.04 -9.19
C GLU A 248 -18.35 10.34 -8.40
N THR A 249 -17.30 10.69 -7.67
CA THR A 249 -17.23 11.91 -6.84
C THR A 249 -16.49 13.06 -7.49
N ALA A 250 -16.09 12.88 -8.75
CA ALA A 250 -15.28 13.83 -9.49
C ALA A 250 -13.98 14.19 -8.75
N GLY A 251 -13.37 13.22 -8.06
CA GLY A 251 -12.18 13.40 -7.22
C GLY A 251 -12.44 14.20 -5.96
N GLY A 252 -13.60 14.01 -5.33
CA GLY A 252 -14.00 14.71 -4.11
C GLY A 252 -14.60 16.09 -4.33
N ARG A 253 -14.70 16.58 -5.58
CA ARG A 253 -15.29 17.90 -5.88
C ARG A 253 -16.74 18.02 -5.39
N TYR A 254 -17.52 16.94 -5.46
CA TYR A 254 -18.90 16.93 -4.95
C TYR A 254 -18.99 17.04 -3.42
N PHE A 255 -17.89 16.80 -2.69
CA PHE A 255 -17.78 16.96 -1.24
C PHE A 255 -17.18 18.31 -0.83
N GLY A 256 -16.89 19.20 -1.79
CA GLY A 256 -16.23 20.47 -1.51
C GLY A 256 -14.71 20.36 -1.34
N VAL A 257 -14.09 19.26 -1.81
CA VAL A 257 -12.62 19.16 -1.91
C VAL A 257 -12.14 20.07 -3.05
N ARG A 258 -12.13 21.36 -2.77
CA ARG A 258 -11.53 22.41 -3.59
C ARG A 258 -10.76 23.33 -2.66
N MET A 259 -9.58 23.77 -3.09
CA MET A 259 -8.84 24.79 -2.35
C MET A 259 -9.76 26.01 -2.11
N PRO A 260 -9.88 26.53 -0.89
CA PRO A 260 -10.69 27.70 -0.63
C PRO A 260 -10.27 28.85 -1.55
N ALA A 261 -11.26 29.45 -2.21
CA ALA A 261 -11.09 30.78 -2.79
C ALA A 261 -11.37 31.74 -1.63
N PHE A 262 -10.35 31.99 -0.81
CA PHE A 262 -10.47 32.92 0.30
C PHE A 262 -10.99 34.26 -0.24
N ALA A 263 -12.01 34.82 0.40
CA ALA A 263 -12.52 36.10 -0.01
C ALA A 263 -11.37 37.10 0.02
N ARG A 264 -11.17 37.79 -1.10
CA ARG A 264 -10.18 38.85 -1.25
C ARG A 264 -10.48 39.93 -0.21
N ARG A 265 -9.53 40.29 0.66
CA ARG A 265 -9.69 41.34 1.70
C ARG A 265 -10.25 42.65 1.11
N ASP A 266 -9.90 42.92 -0.15
CA ASP A 266 -10.34 44.04 -0.96
C ASP A 266 -11.86 44.07 -1.22
N TYR A 267 -12.62 43.01 -0.92
CA TYR A 267 -14.08 43.01 -1.02
C TYR A 267 -14.79 43.44 0.27
N VAL A 268 -14.15 43.29 1.44
CA VAL A 268 -14.76 43.64 2.74
C VAL A 268 -14.58 45.13 3.05
N GLU A 269 -13.43 45.71 2.68
CA GLU A 269 -13.22 47.18 2.81
C GLU A 269 -14.16 48.00 1.92
N SER A 270 -14.65 47.46 0.80
CA SER A 270 -15.55 48.19 -0.11
C SER A 270 -17.02 48.21 0.31
N VAL A 271 -17.42 47.45 1.34
CA VAL A 271 -18.83 47.37 1.78
C VAL A 271 -19.07 48.23 3.04
N GLU A 272 -18.03 48.60 3.78
CA GLU A 272 -18.16 49.47 4.96
C GLU A 272 -17.98 50.97 4.65
N THR A 273 -17.75 51.33 3.38
CA THR A 273 -17.70 52.71 2.91
C THR A 273 -18.71 53.00 1.80
N GLU A 274 -20.01 52.85 2.08
CA GLU A 274 -21.09 53.58 1.38
C GLU A 274 -22.18 54.03 2.36
#